data_AF-A0A932WUR4-F1
#
_entry.id   AF-A0A932WUR4-F1
#
_cell.length_a   1.000
_cell.length_b   1.000
_cell.length_c   1.000
_cell.angle_alpha   90.00
_cell.angle_beta   90.00
_cell.angle_gamma   90.00
#
_symmetry.space_group_name_H-M   'P 1'
#
loop_
_entity.id
_entity.type
_entity.pdbx_description
1 polymer ?
#
loop_
_entity_poly.entity_id
_entity_poly.type
_entity_poly.pdbx_seq_one_letter_code
_entity_poly.pdbx_strand_id
1 'polypeptide(L)'
;MKTTLDLPDALVKAVKLRAIHEGRKLKDAVADLLRRGLAVAAEPPPHSPARRITKDKKTGLPLIECKHAASPDDELTPERVADILLNQETESTDVLGR
;
A
#
# COMPACT_ATOMS: atom_id res chain seq x y z
N MET A 1 -31.26 -0.34 -10.90
CA MET A 1 -31.57 -1.39 -11.91
C MET A 1 -31.42 -2.77 -11.27
N LYS A 2 -32.27 -3.73 -11.63
CA LYS A 2 -32.16 -5.14 -11.20
C LYS A 2 -31.47 -5.92 -12.32
N THR A 3 -30.47 -6.71 -11.96
CA THR A 3 -29.71 -7.54 -12.88
C THR A 3 -29.64 -8.97 -12.36
N THR A 4 -29.53 -9.93 -13.26
CA THR A 4 -29.30 -11.35 -12.94
C THR A 4 -27.94 -11.71 -13.50
N LEU A 5 -27.09 -12.31 -12.67
CA LEU A 5 -25.73 -12.73 -13.01
C LEU A 5 -25.55 -14.16 -12.57
N ASP A 6 -25.05 -15.02 -13.46
CA ASP A 6 -24.65 -16.38 -13.12
C ASP A 6 -23.28 -16.34 -12.45
N LEU A 7 -23.22 -16.77 -11.20
CA LEU A 7 -22.00 -16.78 -10.39
C LEU A 7 -21.76 -18.18 -9.83
N PRO A 8 -20.50 -18.66 -9.80
CA PRO A 8 -20.16 -19.88 -9.09
C PRO A 8 -20.63 -19.86 -7.64
N ASP A 9 -21.20 -20.97 -7.15
CA ASP A 9 -21.73 -21.08 -5.79
C ASP A 9 -20.70 -20.72 -4.71
N ALA A 10 -19.44 -21.10 -4.93
CA ALA A 10 -18.34 -20.77 -4.02
C ALA A 10 -18.16 -19.25 -3.85
N LEU A 11 -18.32 -18.47 -4.94
CA LEU A 11 -18.23 -17.01 -4.88
C LEU A 11 -19.43 -16.42 -4.16
N VAL A 12 -20.64 -16.91 -4.44
CA VAL A 12 -21.86 -16.46 -3.75
C VAL A 12 -21.74 -16.70 -2.24
N LYS A 13 -21.20 -17.85 -1.83
CA LYS A 13 -20.96 -18.18 -0.42
C LYS A 13 -19.93 -17.25 0.22
N ALA A 14 -18.82 -16.97 -0.46
CA ALA A 14 -17.79 -16.06 0.03
C ALA A 14 -18.33 -14.63 0.24
N VAL A 15 -19.10 -14.11 -0.72
CA VAL A 15 -19.67 -12.75 -0.60
C VAL A 15 -20.74 -12.69 0.50
N LYS A 16 -21.55 -13.75 0.68
CA LYS A 16 -22.49 -13.85 1.81
C LYS A 16 -21.78 -13.81 3.16
N LEU A 17 -20.71 -14.59 3.33
CA LEU A 17 -19.92 -14.58 4.57
C LEU A 17 -19.32 -13.21 4.85
N ARG A 18 -18.75 -12.55 3.83
CA ARG A 18 -18.24 -11.19 3.95
C ARG A 18 -19.33 -10.21 4.39
N ALA A 19 -20.52 -10.27 3.78
CA ALA A 19 -21.63 -9.40 4.13
C ALA A 19 -22.09 -9.59 5.59
N ILE A 20 -22.13 -10.84 6.07
CA ILE A 20 -22.44 -11.18 7.47
C ILE A 20 -21.38 -10.59 8.41
N HIS A 21 -20.08 -10.83 8.14
CA HIS A 21 -19.00 -10.34 8.98
C HIS A 21 -18.97 -8.81 9.08
N GLU A 22 -19.34 -8.12 8.00
CA GLU A 22 -19.35 -6.66 7.94
C GLU A 22 -20.68 -6.05 8.43
N GLY A 23 -21.69 -6.88 8.78
CA GLY A 23 -23.02 -6.41 9.19
C GLY A 23 -23.78 -5.68 8.07
N ARG A 24 -23.49 -6.00 6.80
CA ARG A 24 -24.06 -5.31 5.63
C ARG A 24 -25.01 -6.22 4.84
N LYS A 25 -25.91 -5.61 4.06
CA LYS A 25 -26.78 -6.37 3.16
C LYS A 25 -25.97 -6.90 1.98
N LEU A 26 -26.29 -8.11 1.52
CA LEU A 26 -25.59 -8.77 0.40
C LEU A 26 -25.52 -7.89 -0.86
N LYS A 27 -26.62 -7.22 -1.21
CA LYS A 27 -26.68 -6.32 -2.38
C LYS A 27 -25.70 -5.16 -2.30
N ASP A 28 -25.47 -4.61 -1.10
CA ASP A 28 -24.59 -3.46 -0.89
C ASP A 28 -23.13 -3.93 -0.93
N ALA A 29 -22.83 -5.08 -0.32
CA ALA A 29 -21.53 -5.73 -0.43
C ALA A 29 -21.17 -6.08 -1.89
N VAL A 30 -22.11 -6.64 -2.65
CA VAL A 30 -21.91 -6.93 -4.08
C VAL A 30 -21.65 -5.65 -4.88
N ALA A 31 -22.44 -4.60 -4.66
CA ALA A 31 -22.27 -3.33 -5.37
C ALA A 31 -20.89 -2.70 -5.09
N ASP A 32 -20.44 -2.69 -3.83
CA ASP A 32 -19.14 -2.15 -3.45
C ASP A 32 -17.99 -2.97 -4.02
N LEU A 33 -18.09 -4.30 -4.04
CA LEU A 33 -17.09 -5.16 -4.64
C LEU A 33 -16.97 -4.93 -6.16
N LEU A 34 -18.11 -4.80 -6.85
CA LEU A 34 -18.12 -4.49 -8.28
C LEU A 34 -17.51 -3.11 -8.55
N ARG A 35 -17.85 -2.08 -7.77
CA ARG A 35 -17.24 -0.74 -7.90
C ARG A 35 -15.72 -0.78 -7.73
N ARG A 36 -15.22 -1.49 -6.72
CA ARG A 36 -13.78 -1.63 -6.47
C ARG A 36 -13.10 -2.37 -7.62
N GLY A 37 -13.68 -3.47 -8.10
CA GLY A 37 -13.14 -4.22 -9.22
C GLY A 37 -13.06 -3.40 -10.51
N LEU A 38 -14.10 -2.60 -10.78
CA LEU A 38 -14.14 -1.70 -11.94
C LEU A 38 -13.15 -0.53 -11.81
N ALA A 39 -12.93 -0.01 -10.60
CA ALA A 39 -11.95 1.05 -10.38
C ALA A 39 -10.51 0.59 -10.62
N VAL A 40 -10.17 -0.65 -10.26
CA VAL A 40 -8.85 -1.25 -10.53
C VAL A 40 -8.63 -1.41 -12.04
N ALA A 41 -9.68 -1.72 -12.82
CA ALA A 41 -9.59 -1.83 -14.28
C ALA A 41 -9.51 -0.49 -15.00
N ALA A 42 -9.91 0.61 -14.36
CA ALA A 42 -9.87 1.96 -14.91
C ALA A 42 -8.49 2.64 -14.71
N GLU A 43 -7.65 2.13 -13.81
CA GLU A 43 -6.25 2.49 -13.80
C GLU A 43 -5.57 1.86 -15.02
N PRO A 44 -4.86 2.63 -15.87
CA PRO A 44 -4.07 2.04 -16.95
C PRO A 44 -3.13 0.99 -16.33
N PRO A 45 -2.88 -0.14 -17.03
CA PRO A 45 -2.06 -1.21 -16.47
C PRO A 45 -0.76 -0.57 -16.00
N PRO A 46 -0.36 -0.76 -14.72
CA PRO A 46 0.96 -0.36 -14.33
C PRO A 46 1.90 -1.28 -15.10
N HIS A 47 2.41 -0.82 -16.23
CA HIS A 47 3.78 -1.09 -16.63
C HIS A 47 4.75 -0.42 -15.63
N SER A 48 4.45 -0.53 -14.33
CA SER A 48 5.33 -0.21 -13.23
C SER A 48 5.75 -1.54 -12.65
N PRO A 49 7.04 -1.90 -12.70
CA PRO A 49 7.49 -3.11 -12.02
C PRO A 49 7.06 -3.02 -10.55
N ALA A 50 6.44 -4.07 -10.03
CA ALA A 50 6.13 -4.19 -8.62
C ALA A 50 7.39 -3.89 -7.79
N ARG A 51 7.24 -3.27 -6.60
CA ARG A 51 8.35 -3.03 -5.67
C ARG A 51 9.16 -4.31 -5.56
N ARG A 52 10.40 -4.27 -6.04
CA ARG A 52 11.22 -5.47 -6.17
C ARG A 52 12.25 -5.47 -5.06
N ILE A 53 12.26 -6.55 -4.28
CA ILE A 53 13.34 -6.80 -3.33
C ILE A 53 14.45 -7.50 -4.12
N THR A 54 15.54 -6.79 -4.36
CA THR A 54 16.77 -7.30 -4.98
C THR A 54 17.85 -7.48 -3.92
N LYS A 55 19.05 -7.91 -4.32
CA LYS A 55 20.23 -7.91 -3.44
C LYS A 55 21.24 -6.92 -4.00
N ASP A 56 21.78 -6.08 -3.12
CA ASP A 56 22.89 -5.21 -3.50
C ASP A 56 24.13 -6.06 -3.85
N LYS A 57 24.80 -5.71 -4.96
CA LYS A 57 25.90 -6.52 -5.51
C LYS A 57 27.16 -6.46 -4.66
N LYS A 58 27.35 -5.40 -3.87
CA LYS A 58 28.57 -5.21 -3.07
C LYS A 58 28.41 -5.80 -1.67
N THR A 59 27.28 -5.54 -1.03
CA THR A 59 27.02 -5.88 0.37
C THR A 59 26.24 -7.19 0.52
N GLY A 60 25.54 -7.65 -0.53
CA GLY A 60 24.67 -8.83 -0.48
C GLY A 60 23.39 -8.63 0.31
N LEU A 61 23.17 -7.43 0.87
CA LEU A 61 22.00 -7.09 1.67
C LEU A 61 20.75 -6.91 0.79
N PRO A 62 19.55 -7.17 1.32
CA PRO A 62 18.31 -6.93 0.60
C PRO A 62 18.15 -5.44 0.29
N LEU A 63 17.88 -5.13 -0.98
CA LEU A 63 17.62 -3.78 -1.50
C LEU A 63 16.17 -3.70 -1.96
N ILE A 64 15.43 -2.69 -1.49
CA ILE A 64 14.05 -2.43 -1.93
C ILE A 64 14.10 -1.38 -3.04
N GLU A 65 13.78 -1.78 -4.27
CA GLU A 65 13.69 -0.86 -5.40
C GLU A 65 12.37 -0.10 -5.34
N CYS A 66 12.46 1.21 -5.07
CA CYS A 66 11.32 2.13 -5.04
C CYS A 66 10.77 2.40 -6.46
N LYS A 67 9.47 2.72 -6.55
CA LYS A 67 8.76 2.94 -7.82
C LYS A 67 9.25 4.19 -8.57
N HIS A 68 9.75 5.18 -7.84
CA HIS A 68 10.24 6.45 -8.39
C HIS A 68 11.47 6.90 -7.59
N ALA A 69 12.29 7.73 -8.21
CA ALA A 69 13.31 8.49 -7.48
C ALA A 69 12.65 9.39 -6.44
N ALA A 70 13.37 9.69 -5.36
CA ALA A 70 12.92 10.70 -4.41
C ALA A 70 12.84 12.07 -5.11
N SER A 71 11.87 12.89 -4.71
CA SER A 71 11.90 14.31 -5.06
C SER A 71 13.07 14.98 -4.31
N PRO A 72 13.57 16.15 -4.75
CA PRO A 72 14.66 16.84 -4.05
C PRO A 72 14.35 17.09 -2.57
N ASP A 73 13.08 17.33 -2.24
CA ASP A 73 12.63 17.57 -0.87
C ASP A 73 12.51 16.29 -0.04
N ASP A 74 12.35 15.13 -0.68
CA ASP A 74 12.27 13.81 -0.02
C ASP A 74 13.60 13.06 -0.03
N GLU A 75 14.58 13.52 -0.80
CA GLU A 75 15.87 12.85 -0.96
C GLU A 75 16.67 12.91 0.35
N LEU A 76 17.10 11.74 0.82
CA LEU A 76 17.96 11.59 1.99
C LEU A 76 19.42 11.47 1.55
N THR A 77 20.04 12.60 1.23
CA THR A 77 21.48 12.65 0.97
C THR A 77 22.27 12.37 2.26
N PRO A 78 23.53 11.93 2.17
CA PRO A 78 24.36 11.68 3.36
C PRO A 78 24.43 12.88 4.32
N GLU A 79 24.54 14.09 3.77
CA GLU A 79 24.60 15.34 4.52
C GLU A 79 23.28 15.59 5.26
N ARG A 80 22.15 15.44 4.56
CA ARG A 80 20.83 15.62 5.17
C ARG A 80 20.53 14.59 6.24
N VAL A 81 20.97 13.35 6.06
CA VAL A 81 20.86 12.32 7.10
C VAL A 81 21.69 12.69 8.32
N ALA A 82 22.92 13.18 8.13
CA ALA A 82 23.76 13.64 9.24
C ALA A 82 23.10 14.78 10.02
N ASP A 83 22.54 15.78 9.33
CA ASP A 83 21.83 16.89 9.95
C ASP A 83 20.60 16.41 10.75
N ILE A 84 19.81 15.49 10.19
CA ILE A 84 18.65 14.90 10.87
C ILE A 84 19.06 14.19 12.16
N LEU A 85 20.12 13.37 12.10
CA LEU A 85 20.58 12.61 13.27
C LEU A 85 21.12 13.52 14.37
N LEU A 86 21.90 14.55 14.02
CA LEU A 86 22.40 15.54 14.98
C LEU A 86 21.24 16.28 15.67
N ASN A 87 20.23 16.70 14.90
CA ASN A 87 19.05 17.36 15.46
C ASN A 87 18.25 16.42 16.39
N GLN A 88 18.17 15.13 16.09
CA GLN A 88 17.52 14.15 16.95
C GLN A 88 18.27 13.94 18.27
N GLU A 89 19.61 13.96 18.25
CA GLU A 89 20.43 13.88 19.46
C GLU A 89 20.21 15.10 20.36
N THR A 90 20.20 16.32 19.80
CA THR A 90 19.98 17.55 20.58
C THR A 90 18.59 17.57 21.24
N GLU A 91 17.56 17.20 20.47
CA GLU A 91 16.19 17.09 21.00
C GLU A 91 16.12 16.04 22.12
N SER A 92 16.78 14.90 21.96
CA SER A 92 16.81 13.82 22.96
C SER A 92 17.50 14.24 24.26
N THR A 93 18.58 15.02 24.18
CA THR A 93 19.29 15.52 25.36
C THR A 93 18.49 16.56 26.16
N ASP A 94 17.68 17.38 25.49
CA ASP A 94 16.83 18.37 26.16
C ASP A 94 15.69 17.70 26.96
N VAL A 95 15.19 16.53 26.54
CA VAL A 95 14.15 15.79 27.28
C VAL A 95 14.67 15.10 28.54
N LEU A 96 15.96 14.71 28.55
CA LEU A 96 16.62 14.07 29.71
C LEU A 96 17.21 15.09 30.71
N GLY A 97 17.26 16.37 30.34
CA GLY A 97 17.80 17.47 31.15
C GLY A 97 16.77 18.26 31.97
N ARG A 98 15.51 17.82 32.05
CA ARG A 98 14.45 18.42 32.89
C ARG A 98 13.95 17.48 33.98
#